data_AF-A0A6V8HQY1-F1
#
_entry.id   AF-A0A6V8HQY1-F1
#
_cell.length_a   1.000
_cell.length_b   1.000
_cell.length_c   1.000
_cell.angle_alpha   90.00
_cell.angle_beta   90.00
_cell.angle_gamma   90.00
#
_symmetry.space_group_name_H-M   'P 1'
#
loop_
_entity.id
_entity.type
_entity.pdbx_description
1 polymer ?
#
loop_
_entity_poly.entity_id
_entity_poly.type
_entity_poly.pdbx_seq_one_letter_code
_entity_poly.pdbx_strand_id
1 'polypeptide(L)'
;MILNVLIMAAADGGTVSMNALESPFLAPLRSLQWLDIYGSVSASPVHLQGLTQLIRMRGGLEMVQLPGLGAILSFFELINCSKTLSHPQFSFISLQGIDNPTLSEYFMFDAKSLKDRFVELYRVGCSEEYLAILQAMRVHLLVLDRYMRGLLPNPDLRQLSDRRNLIQHRLMSLRPTSGRDGVGVNLAEACRLSTIILSVGVIFPLSGHEAPFFTLANMLRAELESCGALAMLPERQYTTILIWILTLGGIAAKQTPSRAWFVDKLSSVPTTLPTRWMEVKTRLHSMLWLSGACDHAGERLWKEVELLKLSRLGRDESGVSQTNRLFH
;
A
#
# COMPACT_ATOMS: atom_id res chain seq x y z
N MET A 1 -10.40 -14.09 30.50
CA MET A 1 -11.52 -13.93 29.53
C MET A 1 -11.04 -13.35 28.19
N ILE A 2 -10.51 -12.11 28.13
CA ILE A 2 -10.02 -11.49 26.88
C ILE A 2 -8.99 -12.36 26.14
N LEU A 3 -8.01 -12.93 26.85
CA LEU A 3 -7.01 -13.83 26.26
C LEU A 3 -7.63 -15.09 25.64
N ASN A 4 -8.64 -15.68 26.28
CA ASN A 4 -9.31 -16.87 25.76
C ASN A 4 -10.14 -16.53 24.51
N VAL A 5 -10.80 -15.38 24.47
CA VAL A 5 -11.53 -14.91 23.28
C VAL A 5 -10.57 -14.58 22.14
N LEU A 6 -9.39 -14.01 22.45
CA LEU A 6 -8.34 -13.80 21.45
C LEU A 6 -7.84 -15.12 20.88
N ILE A 7 -7.58 -16.11 21.75
CA ILE A 7 -7.18 -17.45 21.31
C ILE A 7 -8.27 -18.06 20.45
N MET A 8 -9.56 -18.00 20.82
CA MET A 8 -10.64 -18.52 19.98
C MET A 8 -10.82 -17.75 18.67
N ALA A 9 -10.66 -16.43 18.67
CA ALA A 9 -10.67 -15.62 17.46
C ALA A 9 -9.51 -15.96 16.50
N ALA A 10 -8.37 -16.39 17.04
CA ALA A 10 -7.19 -16.79 16.28
C ALA A 10 -7.14 -18.32 15.97
N ALA A 11 -7.84 -19.15 16.75
CA ALA A 11 -7.74 -20.61 16.73
C ALA A 11 -9.00 -21.31 16.18
N ASP A 12 -10.05 -20.58 15.79
CA ASP A 12 -11.16 -21.12 15.00
C ASP A 12 -10.64 -21.50 13.60
N GLY A 13 -9.93 -22.63 13.55
CA GLY A 13 -9.65 -23.55 12.45
C GLY A 13 -9.82 -23.06 11.02
N GLY A 14 -9.42 -21.83 10.69
CA GLY A 14 -9.36 -21.36 9.32
C GLY A 14 -8.48 -22.35 8.57
N THR A 15 -9.03 -22.96 7.52
CA THR A 15 -8.21 -23.81 6.67
C THR A 15 -7.05 -22.96 6.18
N VAL A 16 -5.83 -23.31 6.58
CA VAL A 16 -4.63 -22.73 5.98
C VAL A 16 -4.67 -23.18 4.53
N SER A 17 -5.22 -22.34 3.65
CA SER A 17 -5.26 -22.63 2.23
C SER A 17 -3.82 -22.69 1.76
N MET A 18 -3.33 -23.91 1.54
CA MET A 18 -1.99 -24.15 0.97
C MET A 18 -1.87 -23.64 -0.48
N ASN A 19 -2.98 -23.22 -1.09
CA ASN A 19 -3.03 -22.52 -2.37
C ASN A 19 -3.01 -21.00 -2.18
N ALA A 20 -2.23 -20.50 -1.22
CA ALA A 20 -2.07 -19.06 -1.01
C ALA A 20 -1.57 -18.41 -2.31
N LEU A 21 -2.39 -17.55 -2.93
CA LEU A 21 -1.89 -16.67 -3.98
C LEU A 21 -0.72 -15.89 -3.38
N GLU A 22 0.49 -16.15 -3.87
CA GLU A 22 1.67 -15.45 -3.38
C GLU A 22 1.51 -13.95 -3.66
N SER A 23 1.76 -13.14 -2.62
CA SER A 23 1.83 -11.69 -2.77
C SER A 23 2.74 -11.34 -3.94
N PRO A 24 2.35 -10.39 -4.82
CA PRO A 24 3.19 -10.01 -5.94
C PRO A 24 4.51 -9.37 -5.49
N PHE A 25 4.61 -8.91 -4.25
CA PHE A 25 5.76 -8.26 -3.65
C PHE A 25 6.63 -9.22 -2.84
N LEU A 26 7.95 -9.01 -2.84
CA LEU A 26 8.93 -9.79 -2.07
C LEU A 26 9.30 -9.08 -0.75
N ALA A 27 8.31 -8.87 0.12
CA ALA A 27 8.51 -8.14 1.37
C ALA A 27 9.60 -8.77 2.26
N PRO A 28 10.48 -7.96 2.87
CA PRO A 28 11.34 -8.43 3.96
C PRO A 28 10.51 -8.65 5.23
N LEU A 29 11.05 -9.42 6.18
CA LEU A 29 10.49 -9.56 7.53
C LEU A 29 9.01 -9.99 7.57
N ARG A 30 8.56 -10.82 6.61
CA ARG A 30 7.17 -11.33 6.54
C ARG A 30 6.69 -11.97 7.83
N SER A 31 7.56 -12.71 8.52
CA SER A 31 7.25 -13.40 9.78
C SER A 31 7.44 -12.53 11.03
N LEU A 32 7.70 -11.22 10.89
CA LEU A 32 7.82 -10.32 12.04
C LEU A 32 6.47 -10.21 12.77
N GLN A 33 6.47 -10.58 14.06
CA GLN A 33 5.26 -10.83 14.87
C GLN A 33 4.34 -11.94 14.33
N TRP A 34 4.90 -12.88 13.55
CA TRP A 34 4.16 -13.99 12.92
C TRP A 34 2.99 -13.48 12.05
N LEU A 35 3.20 -12.33 11.39
CA LEU A 35 2.19 -11.69 10.55
C LEU A 35 1.81 -12.57 9.35
N ASP A 36 2.75 -13.33 8.80
CA ASP A 36 2.50 -14.32 7.76
C ASP A 36 1.49 -15.41 8.18
N ILE A 37 1.51 -15.82 9.45
CA ILE A 37 0.58 -16.80 10.03
C ILE A 37 -0.76 -16.13 10.37
N TYR A 38 -0.76 -15.11 11.23
CA TYR A 38 -2.02 -14.46 11.66
C TYR A 38 -2.71 -13.70 10.51
N GLY A 39 -1.93 -13.23 9.54
CA GLY A 39 -2.41 -12.59 8.33
C GLY A 39 -3.06 -13.56 7.33
N SER A 40 -2.78 -14.86 7.39
CA SER A 40 -3.39 -15.83 6.47
C SER A 40 -4.68 -16.49 6.99
N VAL A 41 -5.01 -16.28 8.28
CA VAL A 41 -6.19 -16.90 8.92
C VAL A 41 -7.35 -15.92 8.95
N SER A 42 -8.53 -16.33 8.48
CA SER A 42 -9.75 -15.55 8.64
C SER A 42 -10.23 -15.63 10.10
N ALA A 43 -10.49 -14.50 10.74
CA ALA A 43 -11.02 -14.48 12.10
C ALA A 43 -12.55 -14.55 12.09
N SER A 44 -13.14 -15.30 13.04
CA SER A 44 -14.59 -15.41 13.18
C SER A 44 -15.22 -14.04 13.51
N PRO A 45 -16.17 -13.53 12.69
CA PRO A 45 -16.80 -12.24 12.94
C PRO A 45 -17.49 -12.14 14.30
N VAL A 46 -18.07 -13.24 14.79
CA VAL A 46 -18.74 -13.32 16.09
C VAL A 46 -17.72 -13.15 17.23
N HIS A 47 -16.58 -13.84 17.15
CA HIS A 47 -15.52 -13.72 18.16
C HIS A 47 -14.86 -12.34 18.13
N LEU A 48 -14.64 -11.75 16.95
CA LEU A 48 -14.13 -10.39 16.83
C LEU A 48 -15.09 -9.35 17.42
N GLN A 49 -16.40 -9.49 17.17
CA GLN A 49 -17.41 -8.60 17.74
C GLN A 49 -17.44 -8.72 19.27
N GLY A 50 -17.42 -9.95 19.80
CA GLY A 50 -17.34 -10.20 21.24
C GLY A 50 -16.09 -9.60 21.88
N LEU A 51 -14.92 -9.79 21.25
CA LEU A 51 -13.64 -9.22 21.72
C LEU A 51 -13.70 -7.69 21.75
N THR A 52 -14.19 -7.08 20.68
CA THR A 52 -14.36 -5.63 20.56
C THR A 52 -15.25 -5.09 21.68
N GLN A 53 -16.36 -5.76 21.96
CA GLN A 53 -17.27 -5.37 23.03
C GLN A 53 -16.62 -5.47 24.42
N LEU A 54 -15.86 -6.54 24.68
CA LEU A 54 -15.12 -6.69 25.94
C LEU A 54 -14.08 -5.59 26.16
N ILE A 55 -13.35 -5.19 25.11
CA ILE A 55 -12.38 -4.10 25.17
C ILE A 55 -13.11 -2.77 25.48
N ARG A 56 -14.23 -2.50 24.80
CA ARG A 56 -15.04 -1.29 25.05
C ARG A 56 -15.61 -1.26 26.47
N MET A 57 -16.13 -2.38 26.97
CA MET A 57 -16.62 -2.48 28.35
C MET A 57 -15.53 -2.27 29.38
N ARG A 58 -14.26 -2.55 29.02
CA ARG A 58 -13.10 -2.28 29.87
C ARG A 58 -12.61 -0.83 29.78
N GLY A 59 -13.15 -0.04 28.85
CA GLY A 59 -12.82 1.37 28.66
C GLY A 59 -11.74 1.63 27.60
N GLY A 60 -11.41 0.65 26.74
CA GLY A 60 -10.38 0.80 25.70
C GLY A 60 -9.18 -0.14 25.91
N LEU A 61 -8.23 -0.10 24.97
CA LEU A 61 -7.01 -0.92 25.03
C LEU A 61 -6.04 -0.45 26.11
N GLU A 62 -6.04 0.85 26.39
CA GLU A 62 -5.29 1.51 27.46
C GLU A 62 -5.65 1.00 28.86
N MET A 63 -6.87 0.47 29.04
CA MET A 63 -7.34 -0.10 30.30
C MET A 63 -6.99 -1.59 30.47
N VAL A 64 -6.29 -2.17 29.49
CA VAL A 64 -5.81 -3.56 29.54
C VAL A 64 -4.49 -3.62 30.31
N GLN A 65 -4.60 -3.92 31.61
CA GLN A 65 -3.47 -3.91 32.54
C GLN A 65 -2.46 -5.07 32.38
N LEU A 66 -2.83 -6.16 31.68
CA LEU A 66 -1.90 -7.28 31.49
C LEU A 66 -0.77 -6.84 30.55
N PRO A 67 0.50 -6.82 30.99
CA PRO A 67 1.60 -6.31 30.19
C PRO A 67 1.69 -6.99 28.82
N GLY A 68 1.77 -6.18 27.77
CA GLY A 68 1.85 -6.63 26.37
C GLY A 68 0.51 -7.04 25.73
N LEU A 69 -0.54 -7.35 26.51
CA LEU A 69 -1.83 -7.77 25.94
C LEU A 69 -2.48 -6.65 25.11
N GLY A 70 -2.39 -5.39 25.57
CA GLY A 70 -2.90 -4.24 24.80
C GLY A 70 -2.24 -4.12 23.41
N ALA A 71 -0.92 -4.27 23.35
CA ALA A 71 -0.16 -4.24 22.09
C ALA A 71 -0.50 -5.42 21.16
N ILE A 72 -0.70 -6.62 21.74
CA ILE A 72 -1.16 -7.80 20.99
C ILE A 72 -2.55 -7.55 20.40
N LEU A 73 -3.51 -7.06 21.20
CA LEU A 73 -4.86 -6.76 20.74
C LEU A 73 -4.87 -5.67 19.66
N SER A 74 -4.07 -4.62 19.83
CA SER A 74 -3.87 -3.56 18.82
C SER A 74 -3.34 -4.13 17.51
N PHE A 75 -2.38 -5.07 17.57
CA PHE A 75 -1.84 -5.76 16.39
C PHE A 75 -2.89 -6.63 15.68
N PHE A 76 -3.69 -7.42 16.42
CA PHE A 76 -4.74 -8.25 15.84
C PHE A 76 -5.87 -7.42 15.21
N GLU A 77 -6.28 -6.32 15.86
CA GLU A 77 -7.19 -5.36 15.25
C GLU A 77 -6.63 -4.84 13.93
N LEU A 78 -5.36 -4.43 13.93
CA LEU A 78 -4.70 -3.88 12.76
C LEU A 78 -4.63 -4.86 11.59
N ILE A 79 -4.40 -6.15 11.85
CA ILE A 79 -4.48 -7.21 10.83
C ILE A 79 -5.88 -7.22 10.20
N ASN A 80 -6.93 -7.26 11.03
CA ASN A 80 -8.31 -7.33 10.55
C ASN A 80 -8.72 -6.08 9.78
N CYS A 81 -8.37 -4.89 10.26
CA CYS A 81 -8.58 -3.63 9.57
C CYS A 81 -7.89 -3.62 8.20
N SER A 82 -6.66 -4.12 8.13
CA SER A 82 -5.89 -4.19 6.88
C SER A 82 -6.51 -5.16 5.87
N LYS A 83 -7.03 -6.32 6.31
CA LYS A 83 -7.73 -7.29 5.46
C LYS A 83 -9.06 -6.76 4.92
N THR A 84 -9.84 -6.16 5.82
CA THR A 84 -11.20 -5.68 5.53
C THR A 84 -11.24 -4.25 4.97
N LEU A 85 -10.08 -3.60 4.86
CA LEU A 85 -9.93 -2.19 4.47
C LEU A 85 -10.77 -1.24 5.35
N SER A 86 -10.90 -1.57 6.64
CA SER A 86 -11.69 -0.79 7.61
C SER A 86 -10.80 0.06 8.53
N HIS A 87 -11.42 1.03 9.20
CA HIS A 87 -10.73 1.94 10.12
C HIS A 87 -10.50 1.27 11.49
N PRO A 88 -9.32 1.42 12.10
CA PRO A 88 -9.07 0.96 13.49
C PRO A 88 -10.04 1.61 14.48
N GLN A 89 -10.61 0.83 15.39
CA GLN A 89 -11.57 1.31 16.39
C GLN A 89 -10.88 1.75 17.68
N PHE A 90 -9.67 1.25 17.94
CA PHE A 90 -8.87 1.59 19.10
C PHE A 90 -7.60 2.36 18.75
N SER A 91 -7.05 3.06 19.74
CA SER A 91 -5.75 3.74 19.64
C SER A 91 -4.61 2.73 19.48
N PHE A 92 -3.53 3.17 18.85
CA PHE A 92 -2.32 2.34 18.71
C PHE A 92 -1.64 2.17 20.08
N ILE A 93 -1.31 0.92 20.42
CA ILE A 93 -0.53 0.56 21.62
C ILE A 93 0.80 -0.07 21.19
N SER A 94 1.91 0.53 21.61
CA SER A 94 3.27 0.07 21.31
C SER A 94 3.71 -1.11 22.19
N LEU A 95 4.53 -2.01 21.64
CA LEU A 95 5.25 -3.05 22.40
C LEU A 95 6.26 -2.47 23.40
N GLN A 96 6.73 -1.23 23.17
CA GLN A 96 7.64 -0.49 24.04
C GLN A 96 6.91 0.33 25.12
N GLY A 97 5.57 0.26 25.17
CA GLY A 97 4.78 0.99 26.17
C GLY A 97 4.69 2.50 25.91
N ILE A 98 4.93 2.94 24.67
CA ILE A 98 4.69 4.33 24.26
C ILE A 98 3.23 4.45 23.81
N ASP A 99 2.44 5.21 24.56
CA ASP A 99 1.01 5.36 24.30
C ASP A 99 0.76 6.32 23.13
N ASN A 100 0.20 5.77 22.04
CA ASN A 100 -0.31 6.49 20.88
C ASN A 100 0.54 7.69 20.37
N PRO A 101 1.84 7.51 20.10
CA PRO A 101 2.71 8.62 19.68
C PRO A 101 2.31 9.17 18.31
N THR A 102 2.65 10.44 18.05
CA THR A 102 2.59 10.98 16.69
C THR A 102 3.68 10.36 15.82
N LEU A 103 3.50 10.39 14.49
CA LEU A 103 4.53 9.89 13.56
C LEU A 103 5.81 10.73 13.63
N SER A 104 5.70 12.05 13.78
CA SER A 104 6.85 12.95 13.89
C SER A 104 7.69 12.67 15.13
N GLU A 105 7.05 12.43 16.28
CA GLU A 105 7.74 12.06 17.52
C GLU A 105 8.44 10.70 17.37
N TYR A 106 7.71 9.71 16.85
CA TYR A 106 8.20 8.34 16.80
C TYR A 106 9.30 8.12 15.73
N PHE A 107 9.24 8.85 14.62
CA PHE A 107 10.22 8.77 13.53
C PHE A 107 11.23 9.93 13.51
N MET A 108 11.14 10.85 14.47
CA MET A 108 12.06 11.97 14.67
C MET A 108 12.22 12.85 13.41
N PHE A 109 11.10 13.34 12.86
CA PHE A 109 11.10 14.31 11.76
C PHE A 109 10.27 15.55 12.10
N ASP A 110 10.60 16.68 11.47
CA ASP A 110 9.82 17.91 11.56
C ASP A 110 8.57 17.85 10.68
N ALA A 111 7.39 17.94 11.29
CA ALA A 111 6.11 17.94 10.59
C ALA A 111 5.84 19.24 9.83
N LYS A 112 6.40 20.38 10.26
CA LYS A 112 6.07 21.70 9.71
C LYS A 112 6.58 21.88 8.28
N SER A 113 7.72 21.27 7.96
CA SER A 113 8.32 21.33 6.62
C SER A 113 7.77 20.31 5.61
N LEU A 114 6.79 19.48 6.00
CA LEU A 114 6.29 18.41 5.13
C LEU A 114 5.58 18.94 3.89
N LYS A 115 4.79 20.01 4.03
CA LYS A 115 4.07 20.63 2.90
C LYS A 115 5.03 21.11 1.83
N ASP A 116 6.13 21.74 2.22
CA ASP A 116 7.15 22.24 1.29
C ASP A 116 7.94 21.07 0.66
N ARG A 117 8.29 20.06 1.46
CA ARG A 117 9.00 18.86 1.00
C ARG A 117 8.19 18.05 -0.02
N PHE A 118 6.87 17.97 0.16
CA PHE A 118 5.97 17.18 -0.67
C PHE A 118 4.95 18.08 -1.40
N VAL A 119 5.42 19.23 -1.90
CA VAL A 119 4.57 20.25 -2.54
C VAL A 119 3.69 19.68 -3.65
N GLU A 120 4.20 18.76 -4.47
CA GLU A 120 3.44 18.15 -5.57
C GLU A 120 2.29 17.26 -5.06
N LEU A 121 2.50 16.53 -3.96
CA LEU A 121 1.44 15.71 -3.35
C LEU A 121 0.39 16.58 -2.66
N TYR A 122 0.82 17.65 -1.99
CA TYR A 122 -0.08 18.61 -1.39
C TYR A 122 -0.96 19.32 -2.44
N ARG A 123 -0.38 19.69 -3.59
CA ARG A 123 -1.10 20.31 -4.73
C ARG A 123 -2.18 19.43 -5.32
N VAL A 124 -2.02 18.11 -5.28
CA VAL A 124 -3.04 17.15 -5.75
C VAL A 124 -4.00 16.71 -4.64
N GLY A 125 -4.08 17.47 -3.54
CA GLY A 125 -5.09 17.29 -2.49
C GLY A 125 -4.70 16.40 -1.32
N CYS A 126 -3.46 15.91 -1.24
CA CYS A 126 -3.02 15.10 -0.10
C CYS A 126 -2.92 15.95 1.18
N SER A 127 -3.49 15.46 2.28
CA SER A 127 -3.47 16.16 3.58
C SER A 127 -2.12 16.06 4.28
N GLU A 128 -1.87 16.91 5.27
CA GLU A 128 -0.63 16.88 6.07
C GLU A 128 -0.45 15.58 6.84
N GLU A 129 -1.55 14.97 7.30
CA GLU A 129 -1.54 13.65 7.94
C GLU A 129 -1.04 12.57 6.98
N TYR A 130 -1.49 12.60 5.72
CA TYR A 130 -0.99 11.70 4.68
C TYR A 130 0.51 11.94 4.41
N LEU A 131 0.96 13.20 4.35
CA LEU A 131 2.38 13.52 4.15
C LEU A 131 3.26 13.01 5.31
N ALA A 132 2.76 13.07 6.54
CA ALA A 132 3.44 12.52 7.71
C ALA A 132 3.58 10.99 7.63
N ILE A 133 2.53 10.29 7.17
CA ILE A 133 2.55 8.84 6.91
C ILE A 133 3.58 8.52 5.83
N LEU A 134 3.57 9.26 4.72
CA LEU A 134 4.51 9.08 3.63
C LEU A 134 5.96 9.26 4.09
N GLN A 135 6.24 10.30 4.88
CA GLN A 135 7.57 10.52 5.45
C GLN A 135 8.01 9.39 6.39
N ALA A 136 7.11 8.93 7.27
CA ALA A 136 7.37 7.79 8.14
C ALA A 136 7.67 6.51 7.34
N MET A 137 6.89 6.25 6.28
CA MET A 137 7.14 5.14 5.34
C MET A 137 8.50 5.27 4.66
N ARG A 138 8.90 6.46 4.18
CA ARG A 138 10.24 6.67 3.59
C ARG A 138 11.36 6.31 4.56
N VAL A 139 11.26 6.77 5.81
CA VAL A 139 12.24 6.46 6.86
C VAL A 139 12.26 4.95 7.14
N HIS A 140 11.09 4.31 7.25
CA HIS A 140 11.00 2.88 7.49
C HIS A 140 11.57 2.04 6.34
N LEU A 141 11.23 2.36 5.09
CA LEU A 141 11.75 1.67 3.91
C LEU A 141 13.28 1.80 3.79
N LEU A 142 13.86 2.95 4.17
CA LEU A 142 15.32 3.10 4.23
C LEU A 142 15.97 2.15 5.25
N VAL A 143 15.34 1.98 6.43
CA VAL A 143 15.81 1.02 7.44
C VAL A 143 15.70 -0.41 6.91
N LEU A 144 14.59 -0.76 6.24
CA LEU A 144 14.43 -2.08 5.61
C LEU A 144 15.46 -2.33 4.50
N ASP A 145 15.73 -1.34 3.64
CA ASP A 145 16.75 -1.46 2.58
C ASP A 145 18.14 -1.71 3.19
N ARG A 146 18.52 -0.98 4.25
CA ARG A 146 19.78 -1.21 4.96
C ARG A 146 19.84 -2.60 5.59
N TYR A 147 18.75 -3.06 6.21
CA TYR A 147 18.63 -4.41 6.77
C TYR A 147 18.82 -5.47 5.68
N MET A 148 18.12 -5.35 4.55
CA MET A 148 18.21 -6.29 3.43
C MET A 148 19.61 -6.35 2.81
N ARG A 149 20.38 -5.26 2.87
CA ARG A 149 21.78 -5.20 2.41
C ARG A 149 22.79 -5.68 3.44
N GLY A 150 22.36 -6.15 4.61
CA GLY A 150 23.25 -6.56 5.70
C GLY A 150 23.96 -5.40 6.42
N LEU A 151 23.53 -4.15 6.18
CA LEU A 151 24.10 -2.94 6.80
C LEU A 151 23.50 -2.64 8.19
N LEU A 152 22.56 -3.49 8.65
CA LEU A 152 21.97 -3.48 9.98
C LEU A 152 21.87 -4.94 10.48
N PRO A 153 22.96 -5.53 10.99
CA PRO A 153 23.01 -6.95 11.32
C PRO A 153 22.14 -7.35 12.52
N ASN A 154 21.94 -6.45 13.49
CA ASN A 154 21.15 -6.70 14.70
C ASN A 154 20.09 -5.60 14.90
N PRO A 155 19.03 -5.56 14.05
CA PRO A 155 17.99 -4.56 14.21
C PRO A 155 17.14 -4.84 15.46
N ASP A 156 16.67 -3.79 16.14
CA ASP A 156 15.64 -3.94 17.16
C ASP A 156 14.30 -4.31 16.50
N LEU A 157 13.95 -5.59 16.57
CA LEU A 157 12.73 -6.12 15.98
C LEU A 157 11.46 -5.60 16.66
N ARG A 158 11.51 -5.20 17.95
CA ARG A 158 10.36 -4.59 18.64
C ARG A 158 10.12 -3.20 18.09
N GLN A 159 11.18 -2.41 17.93
CA GLN A 159 11.09 -1.09 17.31
C GLN A 159 10.62 -1.18 15.85
N LEU A 160 11.14 -2.13 15.07
CA LEU A 160 10.66 -2.33 13.68
C LEU A 160 9.18 -2.72 13.64
N SER A 161 8.74 -3.58 14.55
CA SER A 161 7.34 -3.98 14.69
C SER A 161 6.43 -2.78 15.00
N ASP A 162 6.80 -1.97 15.99
CA ASP A 162 6.02 -0.80 16.37
C ASP A 162 6.00 0.26 15.27
N ARG A 163 7.13 0.54 14.62
CA ARG A 163 7.20 1.46 13.47
C ARG A 163 6.25 1.04 12.36
N ARG A 164 6.31 -0.24 11.98
CA ARG A 164 5.44 -0.84 10.98
C ARG A 164 3.98 -0.70 11.38
N ASN A 165 3.64 -1.09 12.61
CA ASN A 165 2.26 -1.13 13.08
C ASN A 165 1.67 0.29 13.23
N LEU A 166 2.48 1.25 13.68
CA LEU A 166 2.07 2.66 13.77
C LEU A 166 1.81 3.25 12.38
N ILE A 167 2.70 3.00 11.40
CA ILE A 167 2.47 3.42 10.01
C ILE A 167 1.15 2.85 9.49
N GLN A 168 0.95 1.54 9.62
CA GLN A 168 -0.24 0.88 9.12
C GLN A 168 -1.50 1.38 9.85
N HIS A 169 -1.44 1.59 11.16
CA HIS A 169 -2.56 2.12 11.95
C HIS A 169 -2.96 3.50 11.43
N ARG A 170 -2.01 4.44 11.32
CA ARG A 170 -2.27 5.79 10.82
C ARG A 170 -2.77 5.80 9.38
N LEU A 171 -2.23 4.95 8.52
CA LEU A 171 -2.67 4.80 7.13
C LEU A 171 -4.12 4.30 7.04
N MET A 172 -4.48 3.28 7.83
CA MET A 172 -5.84 2.75 7.89
C MET A 172 -6.81 3.70 8.62
N SER A 173 -6.30 4.63 9.43
CA SER A 173 -7.09 5.69 10.05
C SER A 173 -7.42 6.88 9.11
N LEU A 174 -6.79 6.96 7.93
CA LEU A 174 -7.17 7.99 6.96
C LEU A 174 -8.56 7.71 6.39
N ARG A 175 -9.44 8.71 6.45
CA ARG A 175 -10.75 8.64 5.81
C ARG A 175 -10.60 8.68 4.29
N PRO A 176 -11.41 7.90 3.53
CA PRO A 176 -11.48 8.04 2.09
C PRO A 176 -11.79 9.48 1.69
N THR A 177 -11.12 9.97 0.64
CA THR A 177 -11.30 11.34 0.13
C THR A 177 -12.06 11.40 -1.20
N SER A 178 -12.61 10.28 -1.68
CA SER A 178 -13.41 10.20 -2.89
C SER A 178 -14.52 11.24 -2.90
N GLY A 179 -14.75 11.89 -4.06
CA GLY A 179 -15.88 12.79 -4.25
C GLY A 179 -15.83 14.08 -3.44
N ARG A 180 -14.66 14.50 -2.92
CA ARG A 180 -14.51 15.86 -2.39
C ARG A 180 -14.53 16.86 -3.54
N ASP A 181 -15.64 17.56 -3.67
CA ASP A 181 -15.81 18.69 -4.59
C ASP A 181 -14.82 19.81 -4.21
N GLY A 182 -13.72 19.87 -4.95
CA GLY A 182 -12.72 20.92 -4.85
C GLY A 182 -12.45 21.52 -6.22
N VAL A 183 -12.06 22.79 -6.25
CA VAL A 183 -11.59 23.44 -7.48
C VAL A 183 -10.19 22.90 -7.78
N GLY A 184 -10.07 21.90 -8.67
CA GLY A 184 -8.78 21.41 -9.18
C GLY A 184 -8.63 19.89 -9.21
N VAL A 185 -7.43 19.44 -9.56
CA VAL A 185 -7.07 18.01 -9.65
C VAL A 185 -6.90 17.43 -8.24
N ASN A 186 -7.64 16.36 -7.93
CA ASN A 186 -7.56 15.67 -6.65
C ASN A 186 -7.18 14.20 -6.87
N LEU A 187 -5.93 13.86 -6.52
CA LEU A 187 -5.40 12.48 -6.55
C LEU A 187 -5.25 11.91 -5.14
N ALA A 188 -5.79 12.54 -4.11
CA ALA A 188 -5.56 12.17 -2.71
C ALA A 188 -6.01 10.73 -2.42
N GLU A 189 -7.18 10.32 -2.92
CA GLU A 189 -7.68 8.96 -2.70
C GLU A 189 -6.86 7.94 -3.49
N ALA A 190 -6.53 8.25 -4.75
CA ALA A 190 -5.67 7.38 -5.55
C ALA A 190 -4.29 7.19 -4.87
N CYS A 191 -3.71 8.27 -4.32
CA CYS A 191 -2.48 8.22 -3.54
C CYS A 191 -2.66 7.35 -2.28
N ARG A 192 -3.77 7.53 -1.53
CA ARG A 192 -4.09 6.74 -0.34
C ARG A 192 -4.19 5.24 -0.66
N LEU A 193 -4.96 4.87 -1.69
CA LEU A 193 -5.14 3.49 -2.12
C LEU A 193 -3.83 2.85 -2.61
N SER A 194 -3.03 3.57 -3.41
CA SER A 194 -1.69 3.12 -3.81
C SER A 194 -0.77 2.93 -2.61
N THR A 195 -0.85 3.80 -1.61
CA THR A 195 -0.06 3.69 -0.38
C THR A 195 -0.47 2.46 0.43
N ILE A 196 -1.77 2.14 0.50
CA ILE A 196 -2.26 0.91 1.14
C ILE A 196 -1.77 -0.33 0.40
N ILE A 197 -1.81 -0.34 -0.94
CA ILE A 197 -1.26 -1.43 -1.75
C ILE A 197 0.21 -1.67 -1.40
N LEU A 198 1.03 -0.61 -1.37
CA LEU A 198 2.44 -0.74 -1.03
C LEU A 198 2.63 -1.20 0.41
N SER A 199 1.85 -0.66 1.36
CA SER A 199 1.97 -1.03 2.76
C SER A 199 1.64 -2.50 2.97
N VAL A 200 0.48 -2.95 2.50
CA VAL A 200 0.05 -4.36 2.57
C VAL A 200 0.96 -5.30 1.77
N GLY A 201 1.63 -4.78 0.74
CA GLY A 201 2.60 -5.53 -0.05
C GLY A 201 3.99 -5.64 0.58
N VAL A 202 4.43 -4.64 1.34
CA VAL A 202 5.85 -4.46 1.71
C VAL A 202 6.06 -4.17 3.19
N ILE A 203 5.38 -3.17 3.75
CA ILE A 203 5.60 -2.69 5.12
C ILE A 203 4.89 -3.59 6.12
N PHE A 204 3.59 -3.80 5.92
CA PHE A 204 2.72 -4.70 6.68
C PHE A 204 2.29 -5.87 5.78
N PRO A 205 3.22 -6.78 5.43
CA PRO A 205 3.00 -7.75 4.37
C PRO A 205 1.90 -8.76 4.73
N LEU A 206 0.72 -8.60 4.15
CA LEU A 206 -0.29 -9.65 4.12
C LEU A 206 -0.07 -10.54 2.89
N SER A 207 -0.31 -11.83 3.04
CA SER A 207 -0.11 -12.82 1.99
C SER A 207 -1.30 -13.77 1.88
N GLY A 208 -1.42 -14.42 0.72
CA GLY A 208 -2.51 -15.35 0.44
C GLY A 208 -3.82 -14.65 0.07
N HIS A 209 -4.91 -15.39 0.17
CA HIS A 209 -6.25 -14.93 -0.21
C HIS A 209 -6.78 -13.79 0.67
N GLU A 210 -6.25 -13.62 1.87
CA GLU A 210 -6.64 -12.58 2.81
C GLU A 210 -6.06 -11.19 2.45
N ALA A 211 -5.05 -11.13 1.59
CA ALA A 211 -4.49 -9.85 1.16
C ALA A 211 -5.44 -9.16 0.15
N PRO A 212 -5.94 -7.94 0.43
CA PRO A 212 -7.01 -7.31 -0.36
C PRO A 212 -6.52 -6.68 -1.68
N PHE A 213 -5.52 -7.26 -2.36
CA PHE A 213 -4.96 -6.69 -3.60
C PHE A 213 -5.99 -6.55 -4.71
N PHE A 214 -6.86 -7.56 -4.89
CA PHE A 214 -7.94 -7.52 -5.88
C PHE A 214 -8.90 -6.34 -5.61
N THR A 215 -9.37 -6.22 -4.37
CA THR A 215 -10.28 -5.15 -3.94
C THR A 215 -9.63 -3.79 -4.09
N LEU A 216 -8.39 -3.63 -3.62
CA LEU A 216 -7.62 -2.39 -3.73
C LEU A 216 -7.38 -1.97 -5.18
N ALA A 217 -7.03 -2.91 -6.06
CA ALA A 217 -6.83 -2.62 -7.48
C ALA A 217 -8.11 -2.13 -8.16
N ASN A 218 -9.26 -2.73 -7.83
CA ASN A 218 -10.55 -2.31 -8.37
C ASN A 218 -11.01 -0.97 -7.81
N MET A 219 -10.85 -0.72 -6.50
CA MET A 219 -11.12 0.58 -5.89
C MET A 219 -10.25 1.68 -6.53
N LEU A 220 -8.95 1.41 -6.71
CA LEU A 220 -8.03 2.37 -7.31
C LEU A 220 -8.39 2.66 -8.77
N ARG A 221 -8.74 1.63 -9.55
CA ARG A 221 -9.22 1.81 -10.91
C ARG A 221 -10.47 2.69 -10.94
N ALA A 222 -11.48 2.36 -10.13
CA ALA A 222 -12.73 3.11 -10.08
C ALA A 222 -12.51 4.58 -9.70
N GLU A 223 -11.62 4.84 -8.73
CA GLU A 223 -11.24 6.20 -8.34
C GLU A 223 -10.55 6.95 -9.50
N LEU A 224 -9.61 6.32 -10.20
CA LEU A 224 -8.94 6.96 -11.34
C LEU A 224 -9.87 7.24 -12.52
N GLU A 225 -10.88 6.39 -12.72
CA GLU A 225 -11.93 6.60 -13.73
C GLU A 225 -12.90 7.73 -13.32
N SER A 226 -13.12 7.95 -12.02
CA SER A 226 -14.07 8.96 -11.52
C SER A 226 -13.46 10.35 -11.29
N CYS A 227 -12.22 10.44 -10.80
CA CYS A 227 -11.60 11.70 -10.39
C CYS A 227 -10.94 12.50 -11.53
N GLY A 228 -11.11 12.06 -12.78
CA GLY A 228 -10.54 12.71 -13.96
C GLY A 228 -9.02 12.57 -14.10
N ALA A 229 -8.36 11.77 -13.27
CA ALA A 229 -6.91 11.54 -13.31
C ALA A 229 -6.40 11.12 -14.69
N LEU A 230 -7.22 10.40 -15.47
CA LEU A 230 -6.87 9.97 -16.81
C LEU A 230 -6.72 11.14 -17.80
N ALA A 231 -7.47 12.22 -17.62
CA ALA A 231 -7.32 13.43 -18.45
C ALA A 231 -5.97 14.11 -18.21
N MET A 232 -5.37 13.89 -17.04
CA MET A 232 -4.10 14.47 -16.62
C MET A 232 -2.88 13.67 -17.08
N LEU A 233 -3.07 12.49 -17.68
CA LEU A 233 -1.97 11.64 -18.16
C LEU A 233 -0.97 12.38 -19.08
N PRO A 234 -1.39 13.27 -20.00
CA PRO A 234 -0.45 14.01 -20.85
C PRO A 234 0.38 15.07 -20.10
N GLU A 235 -0.02 15.46 -18.90
CA GLU A 235 0.61 16.56 -18.17
C GLU A 235 1.88 16.12 -17.44
N ARG A 236 3.00 16.78 -17.77
CA ARG A 236 4.32 16.43 -17.24
C ARG A 236 4.43 16.55 -15.72
N GLN A 237 3.69 17.48 -15.12
CA GLN A 237 3.74 17.72 -13.67
C GLN A 237 3.22 16.53 -12.84
N TYR A 238 2.24 15.78 -13.36
CA TYR A 238 1.65 14.63 -12.65
C TYR A 238 2.26 13.29 -13.06
N THR A 239 3.12 13.27 -14.06
CA THR A 239 3.67 12.04 -14.66
C THR A 239 4.29 11.11 -13.61
N THR A 240 5.12 11.63 -12.69
CA THR A 240 5.77 10.80 -11.67
C THR A 240 4.77 10.16 -10.70
N ILE A 241 3.77 10.94 -10.25
CA ILE A 241 2.73 10.45 -9.32
C ILE A 241 1.85 9.41 -10.02
N LEU A 242 1.41 9.68 -11.25
CA LEU A 242 0.56 8.78 -12.02
C LEU A 242 1.28 7.48 -12.39
N ILE A 243 2.57 7.53 -12.77
CA ILE A 243 3.37 6.33 -12.97
C ILE A 243 3.41 5.50 -11.70
N TRP A 244 3.65 6.12 -10.54
CA TRP A 244 3.71 5.41 -9.27
C TRP A 244 2.36 4.76 -8.91
N ILE A 245 1.26 5.52 -9.02
CA ILE A 245 -0.11 5.04 -8.76
C ILE A 245 -0.46 3.86 -9.67
N LEU A 246 -0.32 4.04 -10.98
CA LEU A 246 -0.67 3.02 -11.98
C LEU A 246 0.24 1.78 -11.88
N THR A 247 1.52 1.96 -11.51
CA THR A 247 2.43 0.84 -11.29
C THR A 247 1.98 -0.01 -10.10
N LEU A 248 1.67 0.60 -8.96
CA LEU A 248 1.21 -0.14 -7.78
C LEU A 248 -0.16 -0.79 -8.01
N GLY A 249 -1.09 -0.08 -8.66
CA GLY A 249 -2.38 -0.64 -9.06
C GLY A 249 -2.23 -1.82 -10.02
N GLY A 250 -1.35 -1.69 -11.02
CA GLY A 250 -1.03 -2.76 -11.95
C GLY A 250 -0.44 -3.98 -11.25
N ILE A 251 0.50 -3.79 -10.32
CA ILE A 251 1.09 -4.87 -9.51
C ILE A 251 0.02 -5.58 -8.67
N ALA A 252 -0.86 -4.82 -7.98
CA ALA A 252 -1.96 -5.38 -7.19
C ALA A 252 -2.99 -6.11 -8.06
N ALA A 253 -3.21 -5.65 -9.29
CA ALA A 253 -4.09 -6.29 -10.27
C ALA A 253 -3.49 -7.57 -10.91
N LYS A 254 -2.37 -8.10 -10.40
CA LYS A 254 -1.78 -9.35 -10.93
C LYS A 254 -2.83 -10.47 -10.93
N GLN A 255 -2.98 -11.15 -12.07
CA GLN A 255 -3.96 -12.21 -12.30
C GLN A 255 -5.42 -11.77 -12.13
N THR A 256 -5.72 -10.49 -12.31
CA THR A 256 -7.10 -9.96 -12.33
C THR A 256 -7.42 -9.38 -13.71
N PRO A 257 -8.72 -9.31 -14.10
CA PRO A 257 -9.12 -8.67 -15.37
C PRO A 257 -8.70 -7.20 -15.47
N SER A 258 -8.58 -6.50 -14.33
CA SER A 258 -8.18 -5.09 -14.28
C SER A 258 -6.71 -4.85 -14.65
N ARG A 259 -5.86 -5.90 -14.72
CA ARG A 259 -4.43 -5.78 -15.09
C ARG A 259 -4.23 -5.07 -16.42
N ALA A 260 -4.98 -5.51 -17.45
CA ALA A 260 -4.87 -4.97 -18.80
C ALA A 260 -5.19 -3.47 -18.85
N TRP A 261 -6.11 -3.00 -18.01
CA TRP A 261 -6.45 -1.58 -17.91
C TRP A 261 -5.28 -0.75 -17.36
N PHE A 262 -4.58 -1.22 -16.31
CA PHE A 262 -3.40 -0.52 -15.79
C PHE A 262 -2.26 -0.49 -16.81
N VAL A 263 -2.03 -1.60 -17.53
CA VAL A 263 -1.02 -1.70 -18.60
C VAL A 263 -1.35 -0.72 -19.74
N ASP A 264 -2.62 -0.65 -20.16
CA ASP A 264 -3.09 0.33 -21.14
C ASP A 264 -2.78 1.77 -20.70
N LYS A 265 -3.16 2.15 -19.48
CA LYS A 265 -2.92 3.52 -19.00
C LYS A 265 -1.45 3.85 -18.84
N LEU A 266 -0.63 2.93 -18.34
CA LEU A 266 0.83 3.11 -18.28
C LEU A 266 1.45 3.29 -19.67
N SER A 267 0.94 2.58 -20.67
CA SER A 267 1.43 2.69 -22.05
C SER A 267 1.17 4.07 -22.68
N SER A 268 0.16 4.78 -22.17
CA SER A 268 -0.25 6.11 -22.66
C SER A 268 0.42 7.27 -21.92
N VAL A 269 1.19 7.01 -20.86
CA VAL A 269 1.92 8.07 -20.14
C VAL A 269 3.07 8.61 -21.01
N PRO A 270 3.17 9.94 -21.21
CA PRO A 270 4.25 10.55 -21.98
C PRO A 270 5.58 10.32 -21.27
N THR A 271 6.41 9.50 -21.88
CA THR A 271 7.72 9.09 -21.37
C THR A 271 8.75 9.28 -22.50
N THR A 272 10.00 9.59 -22.16
CA THR A 272 11.08 9.79 -23.14
C THR A 272 11.36 8.47 -23.85
N LEU A 273 10.92 8.32 -25.09
CA LEU A 273 11.13 7.09 -25.86
C LEU A 273 12.60 6.98 -26.31
N PRO A 274 13.24 5.80 -26.18
CA PRO A 274 12.74 4.57 -25.55
C PRO A 274 12.91 4.58 -24.02
N THR A 275 11.80 4.53 -23.28
CA THR A 275 11.83 4.55 -21.80
C THR A 275 12.11 3.15 -21.27
N ARG A 276 13.33 2.93 -20.80
CA ARG A 276 13.72 1.67 -20.17
C ARG A 276 13.17 1.56 -18.75
N TRP A 277 13.01 0.34 -18.24
CA TRP A 277 12.63 0.06 -16.84
C TRP A 277 13.42 0.89 -15.82
N MET A 278 14.72 1.12 -16.05
CA MET A 278 15.57 1.92 -15.15
C MET A 278 15.11 3.38 -15.01
N GLU A 279 14.58 4.00 -16.06
CA GLU A 279 14.05 5.36 -16.01
C GLU A 279 12.75 5.42 -15.20
N VAL A 280 11.87 4.43 -15.39
CA VAL A 280 10.64 4.26 -14.61
C VAL A 280 10.98 4.03 -13.14
N LYS A 281 11.91 3.12 -12.86
CA LYS A 281 12.39 2.81 -11.51
C LYS A 281 12.93 4.06 -10.80
N THR A 282 13.65 4.93 -11.51
CA THR A 282 14.14 6.20 -10.94
C THR A 282 12.99 7.10 -10.48
N ARG A 283 11.91 7.18 -11.26
CA ARG A 283 10.69 7.91 -10.87
C ARG A 283 10.00 7.26 -9.67
N LEU A 284 9.89 5.94 -9.65
CA LEU A 284 9.30 5.20 -8.52
C LEU A 284 10.08 5.46 -7.21
N HIS A 285 11.41 5.53 -7.26
CA HIS A 285 12.25 5.87 -6.10
C HIS A 285 12.07 7.30 -5.57
N SER A 286 11.71 8.26 -6.43
CA SER A 286 11.38 9.61 -5.94
C SER A 286 10.09 9.62 -5.10
N MET A 287 9.22 8.64 -5.28
CA MET A 287 7.99 8.40 -4.50
C MET A 287 8.27 7.44 -3.34
N LEU A 288 7.52 6.33 -3.23
CA LEU A 288 7.78 5.23 -2.30
C LEU A 288 8.09 3.96 -3.07
N TRP A 289 9.32 3.44 -2.95
CA TRP A 289 9.73 2.21 -3.61
C TRP A 289 10.89 1.53 -2.86
N LEU A 290 10.75 0.24 -2.59
CA LEU A 290 11.82 -0.61 -2.03
C LEU A 290 12.25 -1.62 -3.09
N SER A 291 13.43 -1.42 -3.69
CA SER A 291 13.88 -2.23 -4.83
C SER A 291 13.81 -3.72 -4.57
N GLY A 292 14.35 -4.17 -3.43
CA GLY A 292 14.39 -5.58 -3.06
C GLY A 292 13.01 -6.24 -2.92
N ALA A 293 11.94 -5.46 -2.70
CA ALA A 293 10.58 -5.97 -2.58
C ALA A 293 9.73 -5.78 -3.84
N CYS A 294 9.95 -4.70 -4.58
CA CYS A 294 9.05 -4.26 -5.65
C CYS A 294 9.57 -4.51 -7.07
N ASP A 295 10.89 -4.57 -7.29
CA ASP A 295 11.47 -4.56 -8.64
C ASP A 295 10.97 -5.73 -9.51
N HIS A 296 10.92 -6.94 -8.97
CA HIS A 296 10.46 -8.13 -9.71
C HIS A 296 9.03 -7.99 -10.22
N ALA A 297 8.14 -7.38 -9.45
CA ALA A 297 6.76 -7.16 -9.86
C ALA A 297 6.64 -5.99 -10.85
N GLY A 298 7.36 -4.90 -10.59
CA GLY A 298 7.38 -3.71 -11.42
C GLY A 298 7.96 -3.98 -12.81
N GLU A 299 9.08 -4.70 -12.90
CA GLU A 299 9.72 -5.03 -14.18
C GLU A 299 8.83 -5.95 -15.02
N ARG A 300 8.14 -6.92 -14.40
CA ARG A 300 7.17 -7.77 -15.09
C ARG A 300 6.00 -6.96 -15.65
N LEU A 301 5.44 -6.03 -14.87
CA LEU A 301 4.41 -5.12 -15.35
C LEU A 301 4.91 -4.25 -16.50
N TRP A 302 6.13 -3.73 -16.39
CA TRP A 302 6.69 -2.85 -17.43
C TRP A 302 6.95 -3.59 -18.74
N LYS A 303 7.36 -4.87 -18.71
CA LYS A 303 7.47 -5.70 -19.92
C LYS A 303 6.14 -5.82 -20.65
N GLU A 304 5.02 -5.97 -19.94
CA GLU A 304 3.68 -5.96 -20.56
C GLU A 304 3.37 -4.61 -21.24
N VAL A 305 3.79 -3.50 -20.63
CA VAL A 305 3.64 -2.14 -21.20
C VAL A 305 4.48 -1.98 -22.47
N GLU A 306 5.73 -2.44 -22.46
CA GLU A 306 6.64 -2.40 -23.61
C GLU A 306 6.08 -3.22 -24.79
N LEU A 307 5.59 -4.43 -24.52
CA LEU A 307 4.94 -5.28 -25.52
C LEU A 307 3.69 -4.61 -26.12
N LEU A 308 2.87 -3.97 -25.29
CA LEU A 308 1.69 -3.24 -25.77
C LEU A 308 2.09 -2.06 -26.65
N LYS A 309 3.09 -1.26 -26.27
CA LYS A 309 3.60 -0.14 -27.09
C LYS A 309 4.12 -0.61 -28.45
N LEU A 310 4.89 -1.69 -28.49
CA LEU A 310 5.39 -2.29 -29.73
C LEU A 310 4.26 -2.77 -30.63
N SER A 311 3.22 -3.40 -30.06
CA SER A 311 2.06 -3.86 -30.82
C SER A 311 1.26 -2.72 -31.47
N ARG A 312 1.25 -1.52 -30.86
CA ARG A 312 0.59 -0.33 -31.41
C ARG A 312 1.38 0.27 -32.56
N LEU A 313 2.70 0.39 -32.42
CA LEU A 313 3.60 0.86 -33.47
C LEU A 313 3.51 -0.01 -34.73
N GLY A 314 3.53 -1.33 -34.58
CA GLY A 314 3.40 -2.25 -35.72
C GLY A 314 2.03 -2.20 -36.42
N ARG A 315 0.95 -1.85 -35.69
CA ARG A 315 -0.37 -1.63 -36.29
C ARG A 315 -0.41 -0.36 -37.12
N ASP A 316 0.17 0.73 -36.62
CA ASP A 316 0.24 2.01 -37.34
C ASP A 316 1.04 1.87 -38.65
N GLU A 317 2.19 1.18 -38.65
CA GLU A 317 2.99 0.92 -39.86
C GLU A 317 2.24 0.04 -40.89
N SER A 318 1.47 -0.95 -40.43
CA SER A 318 0.65 -1.80 -41.30
C SER A 318 -0.58 -1.08 -41.88
N GLY A 319 -1.18 -0.15 -41.14
CA GLY A 319 -2.31 0.67 -41.59
C GLY A 319 -1.90 1.72 -42.62
N VAL A 320 -0.72 2.34 -42.47
CA VAL A 320 -0.13 3.26 -43.45
C VAL A 320 0.24 2.53 -44.75
N SER A 321 0.72 1.28 -44.65
CA SER A 321 1.04 0.45 -45.82
C SER A 321 -0.19 -0.01 -46.61
N GLN A 322 -1.37 -0.15 -45.97
CA GLN A 322 -2.62 -0.49 -46.66
C GLN A 322 -3.30 0.73 -47.29
N THR A 323 -3.22 1.91 -46.67
CA THR A 323 -3.74 3.15 -47.25
C THR A 323 -2.96 3.57 -48.50
N ASN A 324 -1.64 3.36 -48.53
CA ASN A 324 -0.83 3.61 -49.74
C ASN A 324 -1.05 2.60 -50.88
N ARG A 325 -1.75 1.49 -50.66
CA ARG A 325 -2.12 0.52 -51.73
C ARG A 325 -3.51 0.74 -52.33
N LEU A 326 -4.31 1.64 -51.75
CA LEU A 326 -5.64 2.01 -52.26
C LEU A 326 -5.62 3.27 -53.14
N PHE A 327 -4.43 3.87 -53.35
CA PHE A 327 -4.21 5.04 -54.22
C PHE A 327 -3.33 4.74 -55.45
N HIS A 328 -3.21 3.47 -55.85
CA HIS A 328 -2.55 3.07 -57.09
C HIS A 328 -3.45 2.25 -58.01
#